data_AF-A0A2A4J5B4-F1
#
_entry.id   AF-A0A2A4J5B4-F1
#
_cell.length_a   1.000
_cell.length_b   1.000
_cell.length_c   1.000
_cell.angle_alpha   90.00
_cell.angle_beta   90.00
_cell.angle_gamma   90.00
#
_symmetry.space_group_name_H-M   'P 1'
#
loop_
_entity.id
_entity.type
_entity.pdbx_description
1 polymer ?
#
loop_
_entity_poly.entity_id
_entity_poly.type
_entity_poly.pdbx_seq_one_letter_code
_entity_poly.pdbx_strand_id
1 'polypeptide(L)'
;MGQIMGSLNARNVGLDMNDQPTFDPQAGFDHPRKPRVMVAREEDLISAKIPLKHRDYCAHYLLDYQSCRYKNMPLLYKCSHERHAYLNCEKDDYELRMKEFERERRLRLREKRLVGVA
;
A
#
# COMPACT_ATOMS: atom_id res chain seq x y z
N MET A 1 1.72 -13.16 12.44
CA MET A 1 2.33 -14.26 11.64
C MET A 1 2.95 -13.69 10.36
N GLY A 2 3.98 -12.84 10.47
CA GLY A 2 4.56 -12.14 9.31
C GLY A 2 6.04 -11.79 9.46
N GLN A 3 6.79 -12.52 10.30
CA GLN A 3 8.22 -12.29 10.51
C GLN A 3 9.11 -13.00 9.46
N ILE A 4 8.53 -13.65 8.46
CA ILE A 4 9.27 -14.56 7.55
C ILE A 4 9.71 -13.86 6.24
N MET A 5 9.19 -12.66 5.91
CA MET A 5 9.70 -11.89 4.75
C MET A 5 10.76 -10.85 5.12
N GLY A 6 11.38 -10.97 6.30
CA GLY A 6 12.66 -10.33 6.58
C GLY A 6 13.78 -11.26 6.16
N SER A 7 14.09 -11.34 4.86
CA SER A 7 15.33 -11.98 4.41
C SER A 7 16.48 -11.44 5.27
N LEU A 8 17.40 -12.30 5.72
CA LEU A 8 18.59 -11.94 6.50
C LEU A 8 19.25 -10.63 5.99
N ASN A 9 19.17 -10.41 4.69
CA ASN A 9 19.75 -9.29 3.99
C ASN A 9 19.08 -7.91 4.22
N ALA A 10 17.89 -7.81 4.82
CA ALA A 10 17.24 -6.53 5.16
C ALA A 10 17.67 -6.03 6.56
N ARG A 11 17.74 -6.93 7.54
CA ARG A 11 18.21 -6.62 8.91
C ARG A 11 19.65 -6.16 8.96
N ASN A 12 20.51 -6.68 8.08
CA ASN A 12 21.91 -6.25 7.94
C ASN A 12 22.06 -4.76 7.61
N VAL A 13 20.97 -4.13 7.14
CA VAL A 13 20.91 -2.73 6.74
C VAL A 13 20.08 -1.90 7.74
N GLY A 14 19.67 -2.50 8.85
CA GLY A 14 18.89 -1.86 9.91
C GLY A 14 17.51 -1.41 9.46
N LEU A 15 16.90 -2.10 8.48
CA LEU A 15 15.57 -1.77 7.96
C LEU A 15 14.53 -2.72 8.53
N ASP A 16 13.60 -2.17 9.31
CA ASP A 16 12.45 -2.86 9.87
C ASP A 16 11.16 -2.51 9.12
N MET A 17 10.15 -3.39 9.20
CA MET A 17 8.89 -3.26 8.45
C MET A 17 8.03 -2.07 8.90
N ASN A 18 8.25 -1.57 10.11
CA ASN A 18 7.50 -0.45 10.68
C ASN A 18 8.28 0.87 10.56
N ASP A 19 9.47 0.85 9.94
CA ASP A 19 10.27 2.05 9.77
C ASP A 19 9.63 2.99 8.75
N GLN A 20 9.83 4.29 8.97
CA GLN A 20 9.47 5.31 7.99
C GLN A 20 10.61 5.49 6.98
N PRO A 21 10.28 5.82 5.71
CA PRO A 21 11.29 6.02 4.68
C PRO A 21 12.22 7.18 5.03
N THR A 22 13.54 6.92 5.07
CA THR A 22 14.53 7.93 5.46
C THR A 22 15.02 8.81 4.30
N PHE A 23 14.95 8.33 3.06
CA PHE A 23 15.44 9.05 1.87
C PHE A 23 14.35 9.87 1.22
N ASP A 24 14.73 10.99 0.60
CA ASP A 24 13.85 11.81 -0.23
C ASP A 24 13.06 10.93 -1.24
N PRO A 25 11.73 11.06 -1.30
CA PRO A 25 10.92 10.40 -2.31
C PRO A 25 11.42 10.62 -3.75
N GLN A 26 11.99 11.77 -4.09
CA GLN A 26 12.48 12.05 -5.44
C GLN A 26 13.85 11.43 -5.76
N ALA A 27 14.60 10.98 -4.74
CA ALA A 27 15.96 10.45 -4.93
C ALA A 27 16.00 9.23 -5.89
N GLY A 28 16.80 9.33 -6.95
CA GLY A 28 16.96 8.27 -7.95
C GLY A 28 15.87 8.24 -9.04
N PHE A 29 15.00 9.25 -9.12
CA PHE A 29 14.08 9.45 -10.22
C PHE A 29 14.47 10.69 -11.03
N ASP A 30 14.68 10.52 -12.34
CA ASP A 30 15.03 11.61 -13.25
C ASP A 30 13.82 12.51 -13.61
N HIS A 31 12.61 12.02 -13.33
CA HIS A 31 11.35 12.68 -13.65
C HIS A 31 10.52 12.90 -12.38
N PRO A 32 9.67 13.95 -12.32
CA PRO A 32 8.84 14.22 -11.16
C PRO A 32 7.89 13.05 -10.89
N ARG A 33 7.89 12.52 -9.66
CA ARG A 33 6.98 11.44 -9.27
C ARG A 33 5.55 11.94 -9.23
N LYS A 34 4.64 11.23 -9.89
CA LYS A 34 3.20 11.52 -9.82
C LYS A 34 2.64 11.11 -8.44
N PRO A 35 1.97 12.01 -7.71
CA PRO A 35 1.32 11.66 -6.45
C PRO A 35 0.11 10.76 -6.68
N ARG A 36 -0.20 9.94 -5.68
CA ARG A 36 -1.43 9.14 -5.66
C ARG A 36 -2.63 10.04 -5.38
N VAL A 37 -3.74 9.76 -6.05
CA VAL A 37 -4.96 10.55 -5.93
C VAL A 37 -6.02 9.68 -5.24
N MET A 38 -6.59 10.19 -4.15
CA MET A 38 -7.77 9.59 -3.53
C MET A 38 -8.99 9.87 -4.40
N VAL A 39 -9.66 8.81 -4.87
CA VAL A 39 -10.86 8.92 -5.70
C VAL A 39 -12.12 9.09 -4.83
N ALA A 40 -12.17 8.43 -3.67
CA ALA A 40 -13.29 8.52 -2.75
C ALA A 40 -13.30 9.86 -2.00
N ARG A 41 -14.48 10.48 -1.86
CA ARG A 41 -14.66 11.67 -1.03
C ARG A 41 -14.76 11.27 0.44
N GLU A 42 -14.24 12.11 1.32
CA GLU A 42 -14.22 11.83 2.75
C GLU A 42 -15.63 11.75 3.37
N GLU A 43 -16.53 12.62 2.93
CA GLU A 43 -17.95 12.65 3.34
C GLU A 43 -18.66 11.31 3.06
N ASP A 44 -18.36 10.70 1.91
CA ASP A 44 -18.93 9.40 1.50
C ASP A 44 -18.42 8.27 2.41
N LEU A 45 -17.14 8.30 2.80
CA LEU A 45 -16.56 7.30 3.70
C LEU A 45 -17.09 7.41 5.13
N ILE A 46 -17.37 8.64 5.58
CA ILE A 46 -17.99 8.91 6.90
C ILE A 46 -19.43 8.43 6.91
N SER A 47 -20.22 8.76 5.87
CA SER A 47 -21.63 8.37 5.78
C SER A 47 -21.80 6.85 5.69
N ALA A 48 -20.89 6.16 4.99
CA ALA A 48 -20.83 4.69 4.93
C ALA A 48 -20.27 4.03 6.21
N LYS A 49 -19.90 4.82 7.23
CA LYS A 49 -19.34 4.33 8.51
C LYS A 49 -18.13 3.41 8.33
N ILE A 50 -17.27 3.69 7.36
CA ILE A 50 -16.07 2.90 7.10
C ILE A 50 -15.03 3.16 8.21
N PRO A 51 -14.46 2.12 8.85
CA PRO A 51 -13.39 2.28 9.85
C PRO A 51 -12.14 2.92 9.25
N LEU A 52 -11.40 3.70 10.05
CA LEU A 52 -10.19 4.41 9.60
C LEU A 52 -9.15 3.52 8.92
N LYS A 53 -9.03 2.26 9.35
CA LYS A 53 -8.10 1.28 8.74
C LYS A 53 -8.40 0.97 7.27
N HIS A 54 -9.65 1.14 6.83
CA HIS A 54 -10.10 0.83 5.47
C HIS A 54 -10.36 2.11 4.65
N ARG A 55 -9.88 3.28 5.11
CA ARG A 55 -9.95 4.55 4.38
C ARG A 55 -8.67 4.80 3.61
N ASP A 56 -8.26 3.82 2.83
CA ASP A 56 -7.09 3.85 1.97
C ASP A 56 -7.47 4.30 0.53
N TYR A 57 -6.48 4.36 -0.37
CA TYR A 57 -6.70 4.72 -1.77
C TYR A 57 -7.68 3.81 -2.50
N CYS A 58 -7.92 2.60 -1.98
CA CYS A 58 -8.83 1.59 -2.53
C CYS A 58 -10.26 1.66 -1.98
N ALA A 59 -10.57 2.59 -1.07
CA ALA A 59 -11.86 2.67 -0.39
C ALA A 59 -13.07 2.89 -1.32
N HIS A 60 -12.86 3.41 -2.54
CA HIS A 60 -13.92 3.55 -3.54
C HIS A 60 -14.49 2.18 -3.98
N TYR A 61 -13.64 1.18 -4.18
CA TYR A 61 -14.12 -0.19 -4.48
C TYR A 61 -14.83 -0.84 -3.29
N LEU A 62 -14.46 -0.46 -2.05
CA LEU A 62 -15.12 -0.94 -0.85
C LEU A 62 -16.55 -0.40 -0.75
N LEU A 63 -16.75 0.88 -1.10
CA LEU A 63 -18.09 1.48 -1.19
C LEU A 63 -18.96 0.75 -2.21
N ASP A 64 -18.42 0.48 -3.41
CA ASP A 64 -19.13 -0.27 -4.45
C ASP A 64 -19.56 -1.65 -3.94
N TYR A 65 -18.63 -2.38 -3.33
CA TYR A 65 -18.89 -3.69 -2.75
C TYR A 65 -19.97 -3.66 -1.66
N GLN A 66 -19.93 -2.68 -0.74
CA GLN A 66 -20.97 -2.51 0.27
C GLN A 66 -22.33 -2.22 -0.36
N SER A 67 -22.37 -1.41 -1.42
CA SER A 67 -23.59 -1.08 -2.14
C SER A 67 -24.25 -2.32 -2.77
N CYS A 68 -23.47 -3.21 -3.37
CA CYS A 68 -23.99 -4.46 -3.93
C CYS A 68 -24.47 -5.42 -2.86
N ARG A 69 -23.73 -5.53 -1.74
CA ARG A 69 -24.16 -6.36 -0.61
C ARG A 69 -25.52 -5.94 -0.08
N TYR A 70 -25.76 -4.63 0.01
CA TYR A 70 -27.06 -4.11 0.45
C TYR A 70 -28.18 -4.43 -0.55
N LYS A 71 -27.93 -4.26 -1.85
CA LYS A 71 -28.92 -4.52 -2.91
C LYS A 71 -29.25 -6.00 -3.10
N ASN A 72 -28.28 -6.89 -2.93
CA ASN A 72 -28.42 -8.32 -3.26
C ASN A 72 -28.62 -9.22 -2.03
N MET A 73 -28.88 -8.67 -0.83
CA MET A 73 -29.15 -9.50 0.35
C MET A 73 -30.42 -10.36 0.14
N PRO A 74 -30.39 -11.70 0.31
CA PRO A 74 -29.34 -12.52 0.94
C PRO A 74 -28.32 -13.19 0.00
N LEU A 75 -28.46 -13.02 -1.32
CA LEU A 75 -27.65 -13.67 -2.36
C LEU A 75 -26.31 -12.95 -2.60
N LEU A 76 -25.46 -12.89 -1.57
CA LEU A 76 -24.18 -12.15 -1.60
C LEU A 76 -23.16 -12.66 -2.63
N TYR A 77 -23.28 -13.91 -3.11
CA TYR A 77 -22.38 -14.48 -4.11
C TYR A 77 -22.40 -13.73 -5.45
N LYS A 78 -23.50 -13.00 -5.75
CA LYS A 78 -23.61 -12.16 -6.95
C LYS A 78 -22.63 -10.98 -6.95
N CYS A 79 -22.12 -10.59 -5.79
CA CYS A 79 -21.16 -9.48 -5.62
C CYS A 79 -19.69 -9.92 -5.68
N SER A 80 -19.40 -11.08 -6.28
CA SER A 80 -18.03 -11.62 -6.38
C SER A 80 -17.08 -10.73 -7.18
N HIS A 81 -17.58 -10.12 -8.27
CA HIS A 81 -16.79 -9.24 -9.14
C HIS A 81 -16.29 -7.99 -8.41
N GLU A 82 -17.19 -7.32 -7.67
CA GLU A 82 -16.83 -6.12 -6.92
C GLU A 82 -15.90 -6.43 -5.75
N ARG A 83 -16.12 -7.57 -5.07
CA ARG A 83 -15.18 -8.06 -4.06
C ARG A 83 -13.79 -8.28 -4.64
N HIS A 84 -13.71 -8.89 -5.82
CA HIS A 84 -12.44 -9.15 -6.48
C HIS A 84 -11.75 -7.85 -6.95
N ALA A 85 -12.52 -6.87 -7.43
CA ALA A 85 -12.00 -5.55 -7.78
C ALA A 85 -11.35 -4.85 -6.57
N TYR A 86 -12.02 -4.88 -5.41
CA TYR A 86 -11.47 -4.36 -4.16
C TYR A 86 -10.17 -5.07 -3.76
N LEU A 87 -10.16 -6.41 -3.76
CA LEU A 87 -8.98 -7.21 -3.40
C LEU A 87 -7.80 -7.00 -4.35
N ASN A 88 -8.06 -6.82 -5.64
CA ASN A 88 -7.01 -6.49 -6.61
C ASN A 88 -6.39 -5.13 -6.30
N CYS A 89 -7.20 -4.13 -5.96
CA CYS A 89 -6.68 -2.83 -5.57
C CYS A 89 -5.81 -2.92 -4.31
N GLU A 90 -6.26 -3.63 -3.26
CA GLU A 90 -5.46 -3.84 -2.04
C GLU A 90 -4.14 -4.57 -2.33
N LYS A 91 -4.16 -5.53 -3.25
CA LYS A 91 -2.97 -6.23 -3.70
C LYS A 91 -2.00 -5.28 -4.39
N ASP A 92 -2.47 -4.45 -5.32
CA ASP A 92 -1.64 -3.49 -6.04
C ASP A 92 -1.03 -2.46 -5.07
N ASP A 93 -1.78 -2.05 -4.05
CA ASP A 93 -1.27 -1.16 -3.00
C ASP A 93 -0.21 -1.84 -2.11
N TYR A 94 -0.41 -3.12 -1.79
CA TYR A 94 0.61 -3.92 -1.11
C TYR A 94 1.89 -4.04 -1.94
N GLU A 95 1.78 -4.31 -3.24
CA GLU A 95 2.94 -4.38 -4.14
C GLU A 95 3.72 -3.06 -4.17
N LEU A 96 3.03 -1.92 -4.13
CA LEU A 96 3.70 -0.63 -4.08
C LEU A 96 4.46 -0.41 -2.77
N ARG A 97 3.88 -0.79 -1.63
CA ARG A 97 4.59 -0.76 -0.32
C ARG A 97 5.82 -1.65 -0.31
N MET A 98 5.74 -2.84 -0.93
CA MET A 98 6.90 -3.72 -1.08
C MET A 98 7.99 -3.09 -1.95
N LYS A 99 7.63 -2.38 -3.03
CA LYS A 99 8.59 -1.65 -3.87
C LYS A 99 9.26 -0.50 -3.11
N GLU A 100 8.54 0.20 -2.23
CA GLU A 100 9.09 1.25 -1.37
C GLU A 100 10.09 0.68 -0.36
N PHE A 101 9.75 -0.42 0.29
CA PHE A 101 10.64 -1.13 1.22
C PHE A 101 11.94 -1.60 0.54
N GLU A 102 11.83 -2.22 -0.64
CA GLU A 102 13.02 -2.62 -1.40
C GLU A 102 13.86 -1.43 -1.87
N ARG A 103 13.22 -0.32 -2.27
CA ARG A 103 13.92 0.90 -2.68
C ARG A 103 14.78 1.41 -1.53
N GLU A 104 14.21 1.54 -0.34
CA GLU A 104 14.93 2.01 0.84
C GLU A 104 16.09 1.08 1.19
N ARG A 105 15.87 -0.23 1.17
CA ARG A 105 16.92 -1.22 1.39
C ARG A 105 18.10 -1.03 0.42
N ARG A 106 17.82 -0.83 -0.87
CA ARG A 106 18.86 -0.64 -1.91
C ARG A 106 19.61 0.69 -1.75
N LEU A 107 18.92 1.76 -1.33
CA LEU A 107 19.53 3.06 -1.08
C LEU A 107 20.49 3.00 0.12
N ARG A 108 20.09 2.41 1.24
CA ARG A 108 20.98 2.21 2.38
C ARG A 108 22.20 1.33 2.03
N LEU A 109 22.02 0.29 1.20
CA LEU A 109 23.15 -0.51 0.71
C LEU A 109 24.11 0.28 -0.20
N ARG A 110 23.59 1.25 -0.96
CA ARG A 110 24.43 2.15 -1.78
C ARG A 110 25.19 3.12 -0.89
N GLU A 111 24.53 3.71 0.10
CA GLU A 111 25.16 4.60 1.08
C GLU A 111 26.29 3.92 1.84
N LYS A 112 26.06 2.71 2.38
CA LYS A 112 27.11 1.91 3.04
C LYS A 112 28.32 1.66 2.14
N ARG A 113 28.09 1.43 0.84
CA ARG A 113 29.18 1.26 -0.14
C ARG A 113 29.95 2.54 -0.39
N LEU A 114 29.28 3.70 -0.47
CA LEU A 114 29.94 4.99 -0.66
C LEU A 114 30.77 5.39 0.57
N VAL A 115 30.21 5.19 1.77
CA VAL A 115 30.92 5.47 3.03
C VAL A 115 32.10 4.53 3.25
N GLY A 116 31.97 3.24 2.92
CA GLY A 116 33.05 2.26 3.10
C GLY A 116 34.16 2.30 2.04
N VAL A 117 34.01 3.11 0.99
CA VAL A 117 35.05 3.35 -0.03
C VAL A 117 35.86 4.61 0.28
N ALA A 118 35.40 5.46 1.20
CA ALA A 118 36.16 6.60 1.74
C ALA A 118 37.09 6.15 2.88
#